data_AF-A0A8T5M5D7-F1
#
_entry.id   AF-A0A8T5M5D7-F1
#
_cell.length_a   1.000
_cell.length_b   1.000
_cell.length_c   1.000
_cell.angle_alpha   90.00
_cell.angle_beta   90.00
_cell.angle_gamma   90.00
#
_symmetry.space_group_name_H-M   'P 1'
#
loop_
_entity.id
_entity.type
_entity.pdbx_description
1 polymer ?
#
loop_
_entity_poly.entity_id
_entity_poly.type
_entity_poly.pdbx_seq_one_letter_code
_entity_poly.pdbx_strand_id
1 'polypeptide(L)' 'MVLKTFSVQEQIYTEFSGYCKENGINMSKQVEIFMQSVIAEEPKAKKEYLDKLERIRKGKFIKVNSLAERYK' A
#
# COMPACT_ATOMS: atom_id res chain seq x y z
N MET A 1 15.07 20.52 -3.60
CA MET A 1 13.70 20.20 -3.15
C MET A 1 12.78 21.32 -3.61
N VAL A 2 11.58 21.00 -4.10
CA VAL A 2 10.58 22.00 -4.52
C VAL A 2 9.58 22.19 -3.37
N LEU A 3 9.28 23.44 -3.01
CA LEU A 3 8.27 23.73 -2.00
C LEU A 3 6.91 23.23 -2.50
N LYS A 4 6.25 22.39 -1.69
CA LYS A 4 4.89 21.92 -1.96
C LYS A 4 3.96 22.53 -0.93
N THR A 5 2.90 23.18 -1.41
CA THR A 5 1.87 23.78 -0.57
C THR A 5 0.56 23.03 -0.81
N PHE A 6 -0.14 22.75 0.28
CA PHE A 6 -1.44 22.10 0.28
C PHE A 6 -2.23 22.63 1.47
N SER A 7 -3.55 22.65 1.36
CA SER A 7 -4.43 23.10 2.44
C SER A 7 -4.81 21.91 3.31
N VAL A 8 -4.74 22.08 4.62
CA VAL A 8 -5.16 21.09 5.62
C VAL A 8 -5.99 21.81 6.67
N GLN A 9 -6.95 21.12 7.28
CA GLN A 9 -7.69 21.67 8.41
C GLN A 9 -6.74 21.92 9.58
N GLU A 10 -6.92 23.06 10.24
CA GLU A 10 -6.03 23.52 11.33
C GLU A 10 -5.97 22.53 12.49
N GLN A 11 -7.12 21.95 12.88
CA GLN A 11 -7.18 20.95 13.94
C GLN A 11 -6.34 19.71 13.60
N ILE A 12 -6.49 19.17 12.38
CA ILE A 12 -5.75 18.00 11.91
C ILE A 12 -4.24 18.29 11.88
N TYR A 13 -3.86 19.47 11.38
CA TYR A 13 -2.46 19.88 11.36
C TYR A 13 -1.88 19.96 12.77
N THR A 14 -2.64 20.50 13.72
CA THR A 14 -2.20 20.69 15.11
C THR A 14 -1.98 19.34 15.79
N GLU A 15 -2.95 18.43 15.70
CA GLU A 15 -2.84 17.08 16.25
C GLU A 15 -1.67 16.30 15.63
N PHE A 16 -1.55 16.31 14.29
CA PHE A 16 -0.48 15.59 13.60
C PHE A 16 0.91 16.16 13.85
N SER A 17 1.04 17.49 13.90
CA SER A 17 2.31 18.14 14.20
C SER A 17 2.74 17.91 15.65
N GLY A 18 1.79 17.85 16.59
CA GLY A 18 2.01 17.45 17.98
C GLY A 18 2.55 16.03 18.07
N TYR A 19 1.86 15.08 17.44
CA TYR A 19 2.29 13.69 17.35
C TYR A 19 3.72 13.56 16.80
N CYS A 20 4.05 14.27 15.72
CA CYS A 20 5.38 14.21 15.14
C CYS A 20 6.45 14.74 16.10
N LYS A 21 6.17 15.85 16.81
CA LYS A 21 7.10 16.43 17.80
C LYS A 21 7.34 15.48 18.98
N GLU A 22 6.28 14.90 19.54
CA GLU A 22 6.34 13.99 20.69
C GLU A 22 7.17 12.74 20.38
N ASN A 23 7.09 12.24 19.14
CA ASN A 23 7.81 11.05 18.71
C ASN A 23 9.18 11.35 18.07
N GLY A 24 9.63 12.61 18.04
CA GLY A 24 10.88 13.00 17.40
C GLY A 24 10.90 12.76 15.88
N ILE A 25 9.73 12.75 15.24
CA ILE A 25 9.54 12.47 13.82
C ILE A 25 9.59 13.78 13.02
N ASN A 26 10.31 13.75 11.89
CA ASN A 26 10.26 14.85 10.93
C ASN A 26 8.93 14.80 10.15
N MET A 27 8.10 15.83 10.33
CA MET A 27 6.77 15.92 9.72
C MET A 27 6.80 15.85 8.19
N SER A 28 7.72 16.55 7.53
CA SER A 28 7.85 16.51 6.07
C SER A 28 8.22 15.10 5.58
N LYS A 29 9.07 14.39 6.34
CA LYS A 29 9.43 13.02 6.02
C LYS A 29 8.24 12.06 6.17
N GLN A 30 7.42 12.27 7.19
CA GLN A 30 6.22 11.46 7.41
C GLN A 30 5.18 11.67 6.31
N VAL A 31 4.98 12.91 5.86
CA VAL A 31 4.10 13.22 4.71
C VAL A 31 4.63 12.55 3.43
N GLU A 32 5.94 12.59 3.20
CA GLU A 32 6.56 11.90 2.06
C GLU A 32 6.35 10.38 2.11
N ILE A 33 6.58 9.75 3.28
CA ILE A 33 6.34 8.31 3.47
C ILE A 33 4.87 7.96 3.23
N PHE A 34 3.93 8.78 3.71
CA PHE A 34 2.51 8.58 3.47
C PHE A 34 2.17 8.66 1.98
N MET A 35 2.67 9.68 1.26
CA MET A 35 2.47 9.78 -0.19
C MET A 35 3.05 8.56 -0.91
N GLN A 36 4.22 8.08 -0.48
CA GLN A 36 4.83 6.87 -1.03
C GLN A 36 4.00 5.62 -0.75
N SER A 37 3.46 5.44 0.46
CA SER A 37 2.62 4.28 0.77
C SER A 37 1.35 4.28 -0.05
N VAL A 38 0.70 5.45 -0.22
CA VAL A 38 -0.49 5.58 -1.07
C VAL A 38 -0.17 5.25 -2.53
N ILE A 39 0.97 5.70 -3.07
CA ILE A 39 1.40 5.39 -4.45
C ILE A 39 1.85 3.94 -4.61
N ALA A 40 2.51 3.36 -3.61
CA ALA A 40 2.92 1.95 -3.63
C ALA A 40 1.72 1.01 -3.52
N GLU A 41 0.70 1.42 -2.76
CA GLU A 41 -0.59 0.72 -2.63
C GLU A 41 -1.58 1.05 -3.77
N GLU A 42 -1.24 2.00 -4.65
CA GLU A 42 -2.04 2.35 -5.83
C GLU A 42 -2.16 1.17 -6.83
N PRO A 43 -3.24 1.13 -7.61
CA PRO A 43 -3.98 -0.09 -7.99
C PRO A 43 -3.28 -1.05 -8.95
N LYS A 44 -2.02 -0.87 -9.35
CA LYS A 44 -1.33 -1.83 -10.23
C LYS A 44 -1.09 -3.16 -9.52
N ALA A 45 -0.57 -3.13 -8.29
CA ALA A 45 -0.40 -4.33 -7.48
C ALA A 45 -1.77 -4.96 -7.12
N LYS A 46 -2.76 -4.11 -6.81
CA LYS A 46 -4.13 -4.56 -6.50
C LYS A 46 -4.82 -5.18 -7.72
N LYS A 47 -4.66 -4.61 -8.91
CA LYS A 47 -5.24 -5.11 -10.17
C LYS A 47 -4.57 -6.40 -10.61
N GLU A 48 -3.24 -6.49 -10.56
CA GLU A 48 -2.52 -7.73 -10.87
C GLU A 48 -2.85 -8.85 -9.88
N TYR A 49 -2.99 -8.51 -8.59
CA TYR A 49 -3.44 -9.44 -7.56
C TYR A 49 -4.89 -9.91 -7.79
N LEU A 50 -5.81 -8.99 -8.11
CA LEU A 50 -7.19 -9.31 -8.46
C LEU A 50 -7.28 -10.14 -9.75
N ASP A 51 -6.44 -9.86 -10.76
CA ASP A 51 -6.36 -10.63 -12.01
C ASP A 51 -5.83 -12.04 -11.76
N LYS A 52 -4.83 -12.22 -10.86
CA LYS A 52 -4.37 -13.54 -10.41
C LYS A 52 -5.49 -14.31 -9.71
N LEU A 53 -6.24 -13.66 -8.83
CA LEU A 53 -7.39 -14.27 -8.14
C LEU A 53 -8.53 -14.64 -9.11
N GLU A 54 -8.82 -13.80 -10.10
CA GLU A 54 -9.79 -14.08 -11.17
C GLU A 54 -9.38 -15.30 -12.01
N ARG A 55 -8.09 -15.37 -12.40
CA ARG A 55 -7.54 -16.53 -13.13
C ARG A 55 -7.62 -17.81 -12.30
N ILE A 56 -7.36 -17.71 -11.00
CA ILE A 56 -7.52 -18.83 -10.09
C ILE A 56 -8.99 -19.24 -10.07
N ARG A 57 -9.92 -18.32 -9.79
CA ARG A 57 -11.36 -18.61 -9.69
C ARG A 57 -11.97 -19.21 -10.97
N LYS A 58 -11.50 -18.78 -12.14
CA LYS A 58 -11.94 -19.30 -13.45
C LYS A 58 -11.18 -20.57 -13.87
N GLY A 59 -10.10 -20.91 -13.18
CA GLY A 59 -9.30 -22.09 -13.44
C GLY A 59 -10.03 -23.38 -13.07
N LYS A 60 -10.07 -24.34 -13.98
CA LYS A 60 -10.47 -25.72 -13.67
C LYS A 60 -9.33 -26.41 -12.93
N PHE A 61 -9.30 -26.27 -11.61
CA PHE A 61 -8.29 -26.93 -10.79
C PHE A 61 -8.55 -28.43 -10.73
N ILE A 62 -7.55 -29.20 -11.11
CA ILE A 62 -7.52 -30.64 -10.87
C ILE A 62 -6.97 -30.86 -9.46
N LYS A 63 -7.79 -31.47 -8.61
CA LYS A 63 -7.40 -31.81 -7.24
C LYS A 63 -6.28 -32.85 -7.31
N VAL A 64 -5.14 -32.54 -6.70
CA VAL A 64 -4.00 -33.44 -6.62
C VAL A 64 -3.63 -33.67 -5.17
N ASN A 65 -3.30 -34.92 -4.85
CA ASN A 65 -2.87 -35.33 -3.51
C ASN A 65 -1.41 -34.94 -3.26
N SER A 66 -0.58 -34.86 -4.31
CA SER A 66 0.75 -34.26 -4.25
C SER A 66 1.15 -33.62 -5.59
N LEU A 67 1.93 -32.54 -5.55
CA LEU A 67 2.47 -31.91 -6.77
C LEU A 67 3.58 -32.75 -7.40
N ALA A 68 4.31 -33.52 -6.58
CA ALA A 68 5.40 -34.39 -7.01
C ALA A 68 4.94 -35.58 -7.86
N GLU A 69 3.70 -36.07 -7.66
CA GLU A 69 3.12 -37.13 -8.49
C GLU A 69 2.69 -36.65 -9.88
N ARG A 70 2.37 -35.36 -10.05
CA ARG A 70 1.77 -34.84 -11.28
C ARG A 70 2.78 -34.33 -12.31
N TYR A 71 3.99 -33.95 -11.89
CA TYR A 71 5.01 -33.34 -12.76
C TYR A 71 6.32 -34.16 -12.82
N LYS A 72 6.22 -35.48 -12.59
CA LYS A 72 7.31 -36.42 -12.88
C LYS A 72 7.43 -36.71 -14.37
#